data_AF-A0A917NB09-F1
#
_entry.id   AF-A0A917NB09-F1
#
_cell.length_a   1.000
_cell.length_b   1.000
_cell.length_c   1.000
_cell.angle_alpha   90.00
_cell.angle_beta   90.00
_cell.angle_gamma   90.00
#
_symmetry.space_group_name_H-M   'P 1'
#
loop_
_entity.id
_entity.type
_entity.pdbx_description
1 polymer ?
#
loop_
_entity_poly.entity_id
_entity_poly.type
_entity_poly.pdbx_seq_one_letter_code
_entity_poly.pdbx_strand_id
1 'polypeptide(L)' 'MIELLNLFLLIIIVGVVLWLINAFIPMAAGFKTILNLLALILIILYILQFFGLIQPIFPTIHFIR' A
#
# COMPACT_ATOMS: atom_id res chain seq x y z
N MET A 1 5.37 6.82 18.20
CA MET A 1 6.58 7.03 17.36
C MET A 1 6.81 5.83 16.44
N ILE A 2 7.00 4.62 16.98
CA ILE A 2 7.25 3.39 16.20
C ILE A 2 6.10 3.06 15.23
N GLU A 3 4.85 3.33 15.60
CA GLU A 3 3.68 3.11 14.73
C GLU A 3 3.70 3.95 13.44
N LEU A 4 4.14 5.20 13.51
CA LEU A 4 4.29 6.05 12.32
C LEU A 4 5.39 5.53 11.40
N LEU A 5 6.47 5.00 11.98
CA LEU A 5 7.53 4.36 11.22
C LEU A 5 7.05 3.08 10.53
N ASN A 6 6.24 2.25 11.22
CA ASN A 6 5.62 1.06 10.63
C ASN A 6 4.70 1.43 9.46
N LEU A 7 3.87 2.48 9.61
CA LEU A 7 3.03 2.98 8.51
C LEU A 7 3.88 3.40 7.31
N PHE A 8 4.94 4.18 7.57
CA PHE A 8 5.82 4.66 6.50
C PHE A 8 6.54 3.50 5.80
N LEU A 9 7.03 2.52 6.57
CA LEU A 9 7.63 1.30 6.04
C LEU A 9 6.66 0.55 5.13
N LEU A 10 5.41 0.37 5.56
CA LEU A 10 4.41 -0.32 4.76
C LEU A 10 4.16 0.40 3.43
N ILE A 11 4.00 1.73 3.45
CA ILE A 11 3.80 2.52 2.23
C ILE A 11 4.98 2.37 1.27
N ILE A 12 6.21 2.40 1.79
CA ILE A 12 7.42 2.17 1.00
C ILE A 12 7.41 0.76 0.40
N ILE A 13 7.12 -0.27 1.20
CA ILE A 13 7.08 -1.68 0.74
C ILE A 13 6.06 -1.83 -0.38
N VAL A 14 4.84 -1.32 -0.21
CA VAL A 14 3.79 -1.36 -1.24
C VAL A 14 4.25 -0.63 -2.51
N GLY A 15 4.85 0.56 -2.37
CA GLY A 15 5.39 1.31 -3.50
C GLY A 15 6.49 0.56 -4.26
N VAL A 16 7.44 -0.05 -3.55
CA VAL A 16 8.50 -0.86 -4.15
C VAL A 16 7.94 -2.08 -4.86
N VAL A 17 6.98 -2.79 -4.26
CA VAL A 17 6.31 -3.94 -4.88
C VAL A 17 5.62 -3.54 -6.18
N LEU A 18 4.87 -2.44 -6.18
CA LEU A 18 4.20 -1.93 -7.39
C LEU A 18 5.18 -1.49 -8.47
N TRP A 19 6.30 -0.88 -8.07
CA TRP A 19 7.36 -0.52 -9.00
C TRP A 19 7.99 -1.77 -9.63
N LEU A 20 8.30 -2.79 -8.83
CA LEU A 20 8.80 -4.08 -9.32
C LEU A 20 7.81 -4.72 -10.30
N ILE A 21 6.53 -4.77 -9.96
CA ILE A 21 5.50 -5.31 -10.85
C ILE A 21 5.47 -4.55 -12.19
N ASN A 22 5.46 -3.22 -12.14
CA ASN A 22 5.46 -2.39 -13.35
C ASN A 22 6.76 -2.46 -14.16
N ALA A 23 7.90 -2.79 -13.54
CA ALA A 23 9.21 -2.85 -14.18
C ALA A 23 9.50 -4.22 -14.80
N PHE A 24 9.13 -5.31 -14.12
CA PHE A 24 9.46 -6.67 -14.53
C PHE A 24 8.35 -7.37 -15.30
N ILE A 25 7.09 -6.94 -15.15
CA ILE A 25 5.95 -7.55 -15.84
C ILE A 25 5.47 -6.60 -16.95
N PRO A 26 5.76 -6.88 -18.23
CA PRO A 26 5.22 -6.09 -19.33
C PRO A 26 3.70 -6.31 -19.40
N MET A 27 2.95 -5.34 -18.87
CA MET A 27 1.49 -5.34 -18.87
C MET A 27 0.92 -4.51 -20.04
N ALA A 28 -0.21 -4.96 -20.58
CA ALA A 28 -1.00 -4.12 -21.49
C ALA A 28 -1.51 -2.87 -20.75
N ALA A 29 -1.65 -1.76 -21.47
CA ALA A 29 -1.94 -0.44 -20.88
C ALA A 29 -3.18 -0.44 -19.96
N GLY A 30 -4.23 -1.19 -20.30
CA GLY A 30 -5.44 -1.31 -19.46
C GLY A 30 -5.17 -1.91 -18.08
N PHE A 31 -4.39 -2.99 -18.01
CA PHE A 31 -4.07 -3.65 -16.74
C PHE A 31 -3.17 -2.79 -15.85
N LYS A 32 -2.24 -2.04 -16.45
CA LYS A 32 -1.39 -1.09 -15.71
C LYS A 32 -2.21 -0.04 -14.97
N THR A 33 -3.24 0.51 -15.62
CA THR A 33 -4.12 1.51 -15.01
C THR A 33 -4.90 0.93 -13.84
N ILE A 34 -5.46 -0.28 -13.99
CA ILE A 34 -6.22 -0.94 -12.92
C ILE A 34 -5.32 -1.21 -11.71
N LEU A 35 -4.11 -1.71 -11.93
CA LEU A 35 -3.16 -2.02 -10.85
C LEU A 35 -2.73 -0.76 -10.08
N ASN A 36 -2.42 0.33 -10.80
CA ASN A 36 -2.06 1.60 -10.16
C ASN A 36 -3.25 2.24 -9.42
N LEU A 37 -4.47 2.08 -9.92
CA LEU A 37 -5.67 2.55 -9.24
C LEU A 37 -5.96 1.75 -7.97
N LEU A 38 -5.85 0.41 -8.05
CA LEU A 38 -6.00 -0.47 -6.89
C LEU A 38 -4.97 -0.17 -5.81
N ALA A 39 -3.71 0.03 -6.21
CA ALA A 39 -2.65 0.47 -5.32
C ALA A 39 -2.97 1.76 -4.58
N LEU A 40 -3.46 2.77 -5.31
CA LEU A 40 -3.86 4.05 -4.73
C LEU A 40 -4.98 3.88 -3.70
N ILE A 41 -6.02 3.11 -4.04
CA ILE A 41 -7.13 2.82 -3.14
C ILE A 41 -6.64 2.09 -1.88
N LEU A 42 -5.76 1.10 -2.05
CA LEU A 42 -5.19 0.34 -0.94
C LEU A 42 -4.43 1.25 0.03
N ILE A 43 -3.59 2.15 -0.50
CA ILE A 43 -2.83 3.12 0.31
C ILE A 43 -3.79 4.07 1.05
N ILE A 44 -4.81 4.59 0.38
CA ILE A 44 -5.82 5.47 0.99
C ILE A 44 -6.53 4.75 2.14
N LEU A 45 -7.07 3.56 1.89
CA LEU A 45 -7.75 2.76 2.92
C LEU A 45 -6.83 2.48 4.11
N TYR A 46 -5.57 2.14 3.86
CA TYR A 46 -4.61 1.87 4.93
C TYR A 46 -4.30 3.11 5.79
N ILE A 47 -4.22 4.28 5.15
CA ILE A 47 -4.03 5.54 5.88
C ILE A 47 -5.29 5.86 6.71
N LEU A 48 -6.48 5.73 6.14
CA LEU A 48 -7.74 6.00 6.87
C LEU A 48 -7.90 5.09 8.09
N GLN A 49 -7.57 3.80 7.98
CA GLN A 49 -7.64 2.88 9.13
C GLN A 49 -6.60 3.23 10.19
N PHE A 50 -5.41 3.70 9.81
CA PHE A 50 -4.36 4.08 10.75
C PHE A 50 -4.79 5.28 11.62
N PHE A 51 -5.51 6.24 11.03
CA PHE A 51 -6.09 7.35 11.77
C PHE A 51 -7.39 6.99 12.52
N GLY A 52 -7.85 5.74 12.44
CA GLY A 52 -9.09 5.29 13.09
C GLY A 52 -10.37 5.88 12.48
N LEU A 53 -10.30 6.38 11.25
CA LEU A 53 -11.46 6.95 10.55
C LEU A 53 -12.41 5.87 10.02
N ILE A 54 -11.88 4.67 9.80
CA ILE A 54 -12.62 3.49 9.35
C ILE A 54 -12.23 2.28 10.18
N GLN A 55 -13.12 1.28 10.22
CA GLN A 55 -12.81 -0.03 10.78
C GLN A 55 -11.62 -0.68 10.05
N PRO A 56 -10.71 -1.38 10.75
CA PRO A 56 -9.57 -2.04 10.11
C PRO A 56 -10.05 -3.10 9.13
N ILE A 57 -9.91 -2.82 7.84
CA ILE A 57 -10.21 -3.77 6.77
C ILE A 57 -8.98 -4.66 6.51
N PHE A 58 -7.79 -4.08 6.65
CA PHE A 58 -6.52 -4.78 6.50
C PHE A 58 -5.87 -5.01 7.87
N PRO A 59 -5.21 -6.15 8.07
CA PRO A 59 -4.48 -6.42 9.30
C PRO A 59 -3.40 -5.35 9.50
N THR A 60 -3.34 -4.76 10.69
CA THR A 60 -2.27 -3.85 11.06
C THR A 60 -0.98 -4.66 11.23
N ILE A 61 -0.06 -4.54 10.27
CA ILE A 61 1.21 -5.26 10.31
C ILE A 61 2.21 -4.41 11.11
N HIS A 62 2.65 -4.92 12.26
CA HIS A 62 3.74 -4.34 13.03
C HIS A 62 5.06 -5.00 12.61
N PHE A 63 5.81 -4.35 11.71
CA PHE A 63 7.11 -4.85 11.25
C PHE A 63 8.19 -4.70 12.33
N ILE A 64 8.07 -3.67 13.16
CA ILE A 64 8.98 -3.35 14.24
C ILE A 64 8.17 -3.40 15.54
N ARG A 65 8.54 -4.33 16.43
CA ARG A 65 7.96 -4.49 17.78
C ARG A 65 8.67 -3.58 18.78
#